data_AF-A0A9X1DXI2-F1
#
_entry.id   AF-A0A9X1DXI2-F1
#
_cell.length_a   1.000
_cell.length_b   1.000
_cell.length_c   1.000
_cell.angle_alpha   90.00
_cell.angle_beta   90.00
_cell.angle_gamma   90.00
#
_symmetry.space_group_name_H-M   'P 1'
#
loop_
_entity.id
_entity.type
_entity.pdbx_description
1 polymer ?
#
loop_
_entity_poly.entity_id
_entity_poly.type
_entity_poly.pdbx_seq_one_letter_code
_entity_poly.pdbx_strand_id
1 'polypeptide(L)' 'MKFEKYIDHTLLKPESTRQQIDQIIEEAKTYHFKSVCVNPTH' A
#
# COMPACT_ATOMS: atom_id res chain seq x y z
N MET A 1 1.41 1.91 -21.67
CA MET A 1 0.94 0.86 -20.74
C MET A 1 0.60 1.51 -19.41
N LYS A 2 -0.44 1.05 -18.72
CA LYS A 2 -0.81 1.51 -17.37
C LYS A 2 -0.08 0.66 -16.32
N PHE A 3 1.15 1.04 -15.97
CA PHE A 3 2.01 0.27 -15.07
C PHE A 3 1.44 0.19 -13.64
N GLU A 4 0.70 1.21 -13.22
CA GLU A 4 0.04 1.29 -11.92
C GLU A 4 -0.89 0.10 -11.64
N LYS A 5 -1.50 -0.47 -12.68
CA LYS A 5 -2.38 -1.65 -12.59
C LYS A 5 -1.64 -2.97 -12.41
N TYR A 6 -0.32 -2.96 -12.40
CA TYR A 6 0.53 -4.14 -12.18
C TYR A 6 1.38 -4.02 -10.91
N ILE A 7 1.25 -2.91 -10.18
CA ILE A 7 2.05 -2.63 -8.99
C ILE A 7 1.18 -2.81 -7.75
N ASP A 8 1.74 -3.54 -6.78
CA ASP A 8 1.19 -3.69 -5.44
C ASP A 8 1.97 -2.80 -4.48
N HIS A 9 1.28 -1.87 -3.82
CA HIS A 9 1.90 -0.95 -2.87
C HIS A 9 2.17 -1.69 -1.55
N THR A 10 3.44 -1.93 -1.23
CA THR A 10 3.84 -2.90 -0.21
C THR A 10 4.48 -2.22 1.01
N LEU A 11 3.94 -2.49 2.20
CA LEU A 11 4.49 -2.07 3.49
C LEU A 11 4.53 -3.28 4.45
N LEU A 12 5.66 -3.98 4.44
CA LEU A 12 5.90 -5.17 5.27
C LEU A 12 6.93 -4.96 6.37
N LYS A 13 7.30 -3.70 6.67
CA LYS A 13 8.22 -3.40 7.77
C LYS A 13 7.57 -3.83 9.11
N PRO A 14 8.27 -4.54 10.00
CA PRO A 14 7.71 -4.98 11.28
C PRO A 14 7.22 -3.82 12.17
N GLU A 15 7.87 -2.67 12.05
CA GLU A 15 7.65 -1.46 12.83
C GLU A 15 6.62 -0.53 12.17
N SER A 16 5.90 -1.03 11.17
CA SER A 16 4.83 -0.27 10.54
C SER A 16 3.79 0.12 11.58
N THR A 17 3.16 1.25 11.37
CA THR A 17 2.10 1.77 12.22
C THR A 17 0.82 1.87 11.42
N ARG A 18 -0.32 1.87 12.11
CA ARG A 18 -1.61 2.03 11.44
C ARG A 18 -1.72 3.32 10.64
N GLN A 19 -1.11 4.40 11.13
CA GLN A 19 -1.05 5.67 10.40
C GLN A 19 -0.27 5.55 9.08
N GLN A 20 0.81 4.76 9.05
CA GLN A 20 1.53 4.48 7.80
C GLN A 20 0.71 3.60 6.86
N ILE A 21 -0.08 2.66 7.39
CA ILE A 21 -1.03 1.88 6.57
C ILE A 21 -2.08 2.81 5.94
N ASP A 22 -2.66 3.73 6.70
CA ASP A 22 -3.64 4.69 6.16
C ASP A 22 -3.02 5.55 5.05
N GLN A 23 -1.78 6.00 5.24
CA GLN A 23 -1.04 6.77 4.24
C GLN A 23 -0.87 5.98 2.92
N ILE A 24 -0.39 4.74 2.98
CA ILE A 24 -0.19 3.95 1.75
C ILE A 24 -1.52 3.60 1.06
N ILE A 25 -2.62 3.49 1.81
CA ILE A 25 -3.96 3.27 1.24
C ILE A 25 -4.37 4.50 0.42
N GLU A 26 -4.17 5.71 0.95
CA GLU A 26 -4.47 6.95 0.23
C GLU A 26 -3.55 7.16 -0.98
N GLU A 27 -2.27 6.80 -0.88
CA GLU A 27 -1.35 6.79 -2.01
C GLU A 27 -1.81 5.79 -3.09
N ALA A 28 -2.21 4.58 -2.70
CA ALA A 28 -2.69 3.57 -3.63
C ALA A 28 -3.96 4.00 -4.38
N LYS A 29 -4.87 4.72 -3.70
CA LYS A 29 -6.04 5.34 -4.35
C LYS A 29 -5.61 6.43 -5.32
N THR A 30 -4.70 7.31 -4.91
CA THR A 30 -4.21 8.47 -5.69
C THR A 30 -3.48 8.03 -6.95
N TYR A 31 -2.62 7.01 -6.86
CA TYR A 31 -1.83 6.49 -7.98
C TYR A 31 -2.48 5.31 -8.69
N HIS A 32 -3.67 4.90 -8.25
CA HIS A 32 -4.45 3.81 -8.82
C HIS A 32 -3.73 2.46 -8.89
N PHE A 33 -2.90 2.18 -7.86
CA PHE A 33 -2.25 0.88 -7.69
C PHE A 33 -3.26 -0.25 -7.63
N LYS A 34 -2.82 -1.46 -8.00
CA LYS A 34 -3.70 -2.62 -8.10
C LYS A 34 -4.15 -3.11 -6.72
N SER A 35 -3.21 -3.21 -5.79
CA SER A 35 -3.48 -3.65 -4.43
C SER A 35 -2.52 -3.02 -3.43
N VAL A 36 -2.81 -3.24 -2.15
CA VAL A 36 -1.95 -2.86 -1.03
C VAL A 36 -1.59 -4.13 -0.26
N CYS A 37 -0.32 -4.31 0.06
CA CYS A 37 0.20 -5.46 0.79
C CYS A 37 0.76 -5.00 2.14
N VAL A 38 0.18 -5.49 3.24
CA VAL A 38 0.55 -5.13 4.63
C VAL A 38 0.63 -6.37 5.51
N ASN A 39 1.37 -6.28 6.62
CA ASN A 39 1.34 -7.33 7.64
C ASN A 39 -0.05 -7.38 8.32
N PRO A 40 -0.59 -8.58 8.62
CA PRO A 40 -1.92 -8.75 9.21
C PRO A 40 -1.97 -8.49 10.72
N THR A 41 -1.00 -7.75 11.26
CA THR A 41 -0.75 -7.61 12.70
C THR A 41 -1.15 -6.24 13.27
N HIS A 42 -1.82 -5.37 12.50
CA HIS A 42 -2.20 -4.00 12.90
C HIS A 42 -3.72 -3.80 12.92
#